data_AF-A0A6P0TD49-F1
#
_entry.id   AF-A0A6P0TD49-F1
#
_cell.length_a   1.000
_cell.length_b   1.000
_cell.length_c   1.000
_cell.angle_alpha   90.00
_cell.angle_beta   90.00
_cell.angle_gamma   90.00
#
_symmetry.space_group_name_H-M   'P 1'
#
loop_
_entity.id
_entity.type
_entity.pdbx_description
1 polymer ?
#
loop_
_entity_poly.entity_id
_entity_poly.type
_entity_poly.pdbx_seq_one_letter_code
_entity_poly.pdbx_strand_id
1 'polypeptide(L)'
;MTPRDQLLAEIAHTPDFVLEEVLDFLLFTRTRRQQPSNHSTVSPVSSSPKPIWEELEAFADQLPNTIAQTLPTDGAAQIDHYLYGSPKQDQ
;
A
#
# COMPACT_ATOMS: atom_id res chain seq x y z
N MET A 1 -0.59 -27.37 24.81
CA MET A 1 -1.29 -26.18 24.29
C MET A 1 -0.48 -25.66 23.12
N THR A 2 -1.11 -25.38 21.99
CA THR A 2 -0.38 -24.76 20.87
C THR A 2 -0.23 -23.26 21.13
N PRO A 3 0.85 -22.62 20.64
CA PRO A 3 1.01 -21.17 20.75
C PRO A 3 -0.17 -20.39 20.12
N ARG A 4 -0.85 -20.99 19.15
CA ARG A 4 -2.07 -20.46 18.54
C ARG A 4 -3.25 -20.41 19.53
N ASP A 5 -3.48 -21.50 20.26
CA ASP A 5 -4.60 -21.60 21.19
C ASP A 5 -4.43 -20.63 22.38
N GLN A 6 -3.19 -20.44 22.82
CA GLN A 6 -2.86 -19.49 23.88
C GLN A 6 -3.06 -18.04 23.43
N LEU A 7 -2.65 -17.71 22.21
CA LEU A 7 -2.87 -16.37 21.62
C LEU A 7 -4.36 -16.06 21.49
N LEU A 8 -5.17 -17.05 21.12
CA LEU A 8 -6.61 -16.88 20.91
C LEU A 8 -7.36 -16.67 22.23
N ALA A 9 -6.92 -17.34 23.30
CA ALA A 9 -7.44 -17.12 24.65
C ALA A 9 -7.06 -15.73 25.20
N GLU A 10 -5.85 -15.26 24.89
CA GLU A 10 -5.35 -13.94 25.33
C GLU A 10 -6.07 -12.81 24.59
N ILE A 11 -6.22 -12.91 23.27
CA ILE A 11 -6.95 -11.94 22.44
C ILE A 11 -8.39 -11.74 22.92
N ALA A 12 -9.05 -12.80 23.40
CA ALA A 12 -10.42 -12.74 23.88
C ALA A 12 -10.60 -11.93 25.18
N HIS A 13 -9.53 -11.74 25.96
CA HIS A 13 -9.56 -11.02 27.24
C HIS A 13 -8.73 -9.71 27.21
N THR A 14 -8.22 -9.34 26.04
CA THR A 14 -7.32 -8.20 25.86
C THR A 14 -8.08 -6.95 25.40
N PRO A 15 -7.76 -5.76 25.93
CA PRO A 15 -8.35 -4.49 25.47
C PRO A 15 -7.98 -4.13 24.02
N ASP A 16 -8.87 -3.42 23.33
CA ASP A 16 -8.75 -3.10 21.90
C ASP A 16 -7.45 -2.35 21.52
N PHE A 17 -6.95 -1.45 22.37
CA PHE A 17 -5.72 -0.70 22.08
C PHE A 17 -4.46 -1.59 22.00
N VAL A 18 -4.43 -2.69 22.75
CA VAL A 18 -3.32 -3.67 22.68
C VAL A 18 -3.50 -4.58 21.46
N LEU A 19 -4.75 -4.86 21.06
CA LEU A 19 -5.04 -5.64 19.86
C LEU A 19 -4.57 -4.92 18.59
N GLU A 20 -4.72 -3.60 18.53
CA GLU A 20 -4.20 -2.79 17.43
C GLU A 20 -2.68 -2.94 17.28
N GLU A 21 -1.93 -2.80 18.38
CA GLU A 21 -0.46 -2.92 18.38
C GLU A 21 0.00 -4.34 18.01
N VAL A 22 -0.66 -5.38 18.54
CA VAL A 22 -0.35 -6.77 18.22
C VAL A 22 -0.70 -7.09 16.76
N LEU A 23 -1.80 -6.56 16.24
CA LEU A 23 -2.19 -6.71 14.84
C LEU A 23 -1.16 -6.05 13.92
N ASP A 24 -0.75 -4.81 14.22
CA ASP A 24 0.27 -4.08 13.48
C ASP A 24 1.60 -4.84 13.49
N PHE A 25 1.99 -5.39 14.63
CA PHE A 25 3.18 -6.24 14.75
C PHE A 25 3.08 -7.51 13.90
N LEU A 26 1.92 -8.18 13.89
CA LEU A 26 1.68 -9.36 13.06
C LEU A 26 1.71 -9.02 11.56
N LEU A 27 1.10 -7.91 11.15
CA LEU A 27 1.13 -7.43 9.78
C LEU A 27 2.56 -7.08 9.36
N PHE A 28 3.30 -6.35 10.21
CA PHE A 28 4.70 -6.02 9.98
C PHE A 28 5.58 -7.26 9.82
N THR A 29 5.48 -8.22 10.75
CA THR A 29 6.29 -9.45 10.71
C THR A 29 5.96 -10.31 9.50
N ARG A 30 4.69 -10.34 9.05
CA ARG A 30 4.27 -11.01 7.82
C ARG A 30 4.89 -10.35 6.59
N THR A 31 4.78 -9.03 6.45
CA THR A 31 5.37 -8.28 5.34
C THR A 31 6.88 -8.47 5.27
N ARG A 32 7.55 -8.38 6.43
CA ARG A 32 9.00 -8.63 6.54
C ARG A 32 9.39 -10.06 6.14
N ARG A 33 8.61 -11.08 6.49
CA ARG A 33 8.90 -12.47 6.07
C ARG A 33 8.60 -12.73 4.60
N GLN A 34 7.67 -11.99 4.01
CA GLN A 34 7.35 -12.08 2.59
C GLN A 34 8.38 -11.36 1.70
N GLN A 35 9.17 -10.43 2.26
CA GLN A 35 10.40 -9.95 1.64
C GLN A 35 11.54 -10.92 1.97
N PRO A 36 12.02 -11.76 1.03
CA PRO A 36 13.27 -12.47 1.25
C PRO A 36 14.39 -11.44 1.43
N SER A 37 14.99 -11.43 2.62
CA SER A 37 16.21 -10.68 2.93
C SER A 37 17.33 -11.16 2.00
N ASN A 38 17.49 -10.53 0.84
CA ASN A 38 18.70 -10.63 0.04
C ASN A 38 19.81 -9.84 0.74
N HIS A 39 20.32 -10.38 1.84
CA HIS A 39 21.54 -9.89 2.47
C HIS A 39 22.73 -10.69 1.92
N SER A 40 23.17 -10.32 0.72
CA SER A 40 24.52 -10.66 0.24
C SER A 40 25.37 -9.40 0.30
N THR A 41 26.32 -9.45 1.23
CA THR A 41 27.64 -8.80 1.22
C THR A 41 27.97 -7.87 0.05
N VAL A 42 28.22 -6.59 0.38
CA VAL A 42 29.06 -5.60 -0.32
C VAL A 42 28.82 -5.36 -1.81
N SER A 43 27.94 -4.40 -2.14
CA SER A 43 28.13 -3.43 -3.24
C SER A 43 27.09 -2.29 -3.10
N PRO A 44 27.47 -1.00 -3.14
CA PRO A 44 26.53 0.09 -2.98
C PRO A 44 25.92 0.44 -4.34
N VAL A 45 24.81 -0.20 -4.70
CA VAL A 45 23.94 0.31 -5.78
C VAL A 45 22.47 -0.04 -5.51
N SER A 46 21.74 0.99 -5.07
CA SER A 46 20.30 1.19 -5.23
C SER A 46 19.36 -0.01 -4.96
N SER A 47 19.07 -0.28 -3.69
CA SER A 47 17.74 -0.80 -3.30
C SER A 47 16.95 0.33 -2.64
N SER A 48 16.67 1.38 -3.40
CA SER A 48 15.60 2.31 -3.03
C SER A 48 14.28 1.53 -3.06
N PRO A 49 13.43 1.60 -2.02
CA PRO A 49 12.07 1.12 -2.13
C PRO A 49 11.46 1.76 -3.38
N LYS A 50 10.86 0.94 -4.23
CA LYS A 50 10.26 1.40 -5.48
C LYS A 50 9.34 2.57 -5.15
N PRO A 51 9.51 3.72 -5.81
CA PRO A 51 8.66 4.85 -5.54
C PRO A 51 7.22 4.48 -5.92
N ILE A 52 6.24 5.07 -5.23
CA ILE A 52 4.80 4.82 -5.46
C ILE A 52 4.43 4.99 -6.94
N TRP A 53 5.16 5.83 -7.67
CA TRP A 53 4.99 6.08 -9.11
C TRP A 53 5.23 4.83 -9.98
N GLU A 54 6.13 3.93 -9.57
CA GLU A 54 6.44 2.70 -10.31
C GLU A 54 5.27 1.70 -10.25
N GLU A 55 4.54 1.66 -9.13
CA GLU A 55 3.32 0.87 -9.00
C GLU A 55 2.16 1.47 -9.81
N LEU A 56 2.06 2.80 -9.84
CA LEU A 56 1.08 3.53 -10.65
C LEU A 56 1.33 3.32 -12.15
N GLU A 57 2.59 3.33 -12.59
CA GLU A 57 2.97 3.08 -13.98
C GLU A 57 2.65 1.63 -14.40
N ALA A 58 2.97 0.66 -13.54
CA ALA A 58 2.62 -0.74 -13.78
C ALA A 58 1.10 -0.97 -13.85
N PHE A 59 0.31 -0.17 -13.11
CA PHE A 59 -1.15 -0.19 -13.19
C PHE A 59 -1.66 0.49 -14.48
N ALA A 60 -1.04 1.60 -14.88
CA ALA A 60 -1.38 2.31 -16.10
C ALA A 60 -1.19 1.44 -17.35
N ASP A 61 -0.13 0.63 -17.39
CA ASP A 61 0.15 -0.31 -18.49
C ASP A 61 -0.88 -1.45 -18.61
N GLN A 62 -1.61 -1.74 -17.53
CA GLN A 62 -2.64 -2.78 -17.51
C GLN A 62 -4.02 -2.26 -17.97
N LEU A 63 -4.17 -0.95 -18.20
CA LEU A 63 -5.43 -0.37 -18.65
C LEU A 63 -5.70 -0.68 -20.13
N PRO A 64 -6.94 -1.07 -20.49
CA PRO A 64 -7.35 -1.19 -21.89
C PRO A 64 -7.19 0.15 -22.64
N ASN A 65 -6.74 0.09 -23.90
CA ASN A 65 -6.56 1.27 -24.77
C ASN A 65 -7.82 2.14 -24.91
N THR A 66 -9.00 1.55 -24.75
CA THR A 66 -10.29 2.27 -24.78
C THR A 66 -10.45 3.20 -23.59
N ILE A 67 -9.99 2.79 -22.40
CA ILE A 67 -10.04 3.59 -21.17
C ILE A 67 -8.93 4.63 -21.20
N ALA A 68 -7.72 4.24 -21.63
CA ALA A 68 -6.58 5.16 -21.76
C ALA A 68 -6.88 6.39 -22.64
N GLN A 69 -7.70 6.23 -23.70
CA GLN A 69 -8.13 7.35 -24.55
C GLN A 69 -9.22 8.23 -23.93
N THR A 70 -9.96 7.71 -22.95
CA THR A 70 -10.97 8.48 -22.22
C THR A 70 -10.39 9.21 -21.00
N LEU A 71 -9.12 8.97 -20.66
CA LEU A 71 -8.49 9.63 -19.53
C LEU A 71 -8.30 11.13 -19.83
N PRO A 72 -8.70 12.01 -18.91
CA PRO A 72 -8.49 13.43 -19.07
C PRO A 72 -7.03 13.83 -18.87
N THR A 73 -6.49 14.62 -19.80
CA THR A 73 -5.13 15.19 -19.71
C THR A 73 -5.00 16.17 -18.55
N ASP A 74 -6.09 16.82 -18.16
CA ASP A 74 -6.18 17.79 -17.07
C ASP A 74 -6.50 17.15 -15.71
N GLY A 75 -6.46 15.81 -15.61
CA GLY A 75 -6.82 15.08 -14.40
C GLY A 75 -6.12 15.59 -13.15
N ALA A 76 -4.83 15.94 -13.24
CA ALA A 76 -4.06 16.48 -12.12
C ALA A 76 -4.50 17.90 -11.70
N ALA A 77 -4.93 18.72 -12.66
CA ALA A 77 -5.39 20.09 -12.40
C ALA A 77 -6.82 20.10 -11.84
N GLN A 78 -7.66 19.18 -12.29
CA GLN A 78 -9.10 19.16 -12.01
C GLN A 78 -9.58 17.91 -11.29
N ILE A 79 -8.76 17.32 -10.42
CA ILE A 79 -9.13 16.18 -9.56
C ILE A 79 -10.49 16.42 -8.89
N ASP A 80 -10.71 17.62 -8.35
CA ASP A 80 -11.96 18.01 -7.68
C ASP A 80 -13.18 17.94 -8.63
N HIS A 81 -13.02 18.25 -9.91
CA HIS A 81 -14.08 18.14 -10.91
C HIS A 81 -14.43 16.67 -11.19
N TYR A 82 -13.42 15.80 -11.28
CA TYR A 82 -13.65 14.37 -11.51
C TYR A 82 -14.19 13.64 -10.28
N LEU A 83 -13.89 14.13 -9.07
CA LEU A 83 -14.44 13.57 -7.82
C LEU A 83 -15.82 14.13 -7.47
N TYR A 84 -16.07 15.42 -7.70
CA TYR A 84 -17.24 16.13 -7.16
C TYR A 84 -18.08 16.88 -8.22
N GLY A 85 -17.72 16.80 -9.50
CA GLY A 85 -18.46 17.40 -10.62
C GLY A 85 -18.38 18.93 -10.71
N SER A 86 -17.67 19.60 -9.81
CA SER A 86 -17.57 21.08 -9.78
C SER A 86 -16.22 21.53 -10.35
N PRO A 87 -16.18 22.30 -11.45
CA PRO A 87 -14.94 22.76 -12.05
C PRO A 87 -14.22 23.71 -11.08
N LYS A 88 -12.90 23.55 -10.98
CA LYS A 88 -12.05 24.51 -10.27
C LYS A 88 -12.01 25.77 -11.12
N GLN A 89 -12.62 26.85 -10.66
CA GLN A 89 -12.52 28.14 -11.35
C GLN A 89 -11.10 28.67 -11.11
N ASP A 90 -10.27 28.65 -12.15
CA ASP A 90 -9.01 29.40 -12.14
C ASP A 90 -9.35 30.89 -11.95
N GLN A 91 -8.88 31.46 -10.84
CA GLN A 91 -8.79 32.91 -10.63
C GLN A 91 -7.31 33.32 -10.64
#